data_AF-A0A2V9HNF3-F1
#
_entry.id   AF-A0A2V9HNF3-F1
#
_cell.length_a   1.000
_cell.length_b   1.000
_cell.length_c   1.000
_cell.angle_alpha   90.00
_cell.angle_beta   90.00
_cell.angle_gamma   90.00
#
_symmetry.space_group_name_H-M   'P 1'
#
loop_
_entity.id
_entity.type
_entity.pdbx_description
1 polymer ?
#
loop_
_entity_poly.entity_id
_entity_poly.type
_entity_poly.pdbx_seq_one_letter_code
_entity_poly.pdbx_strand_id
1 'polypeptide(L)'
;MRSPKELTRAEIVRAAIHFRWTRKGAKWTVIVGERELPARPLVLEAAGVPPNDPINSHQAVEILRRLGFETRYAKDQGEMEIEEKEEPSEKESGSILEMVSAVTREVPEHEWERVPADLSRNVDHYLYGSKRTDQ
;
A
#
# COMPACT_ATOMS: atom_id res chain seq x y z
N MET A 1 -8.72 -3.74 -27.48
CA MET A 1 -8.57 -2.89 -26.26
C MET A 1 -7.47 -3.54 -25.44
N ARG A 2 -6.35 -2.85 -25.18
CA ARG A 2 -5.23 -3.41 -24.41
C ARG A 2 -5.42 -3.12 -22.93
N SER A 3 -5.06 -4.08 -22.08
CA SER A 3 -5.12 -3.86 -20.64
C SER A 3 -3.99 -2.94 -20.21
N PRO A 4 -4.21 -2.02 -19.24
CA PRO A 4 -3.16 -1.12 -18.73
C PRO A 4 -1.93 -1.84 -18.15
N LYS A 5 -2.03 -3.14 -17.88
CA LYS A 5 -0.95 -4.00 -17.38
C LYS A 5 0.08 -4.41 -18.45
N GLU A 6 -0.25 -4.26 -19.73
CA GLU A 6 0.63 -4.62 -20.86
C GLU A 6 1.39 -3.41 -21.41
N LEU A 7 1.33 -2.29 -20.71
CA LEU A 7 1.89 -1.03 -21.15
C LEU A 7 3.42 -1.08 -21.16
N THR A 8 4.03 -0.59 -22.24
CA THR A 8 5.49 -0.52 -22.36
C THR A 8 6.02 0.89 -22.04
N ARG A 9 7.29 0.96 -21.66
CA ARG A 9 7.99 2.23 -21.41
C ARG A 9 7.92 3.17 -22.62
N ALA A 10 8.04 2.64 -23.84
CA ALA A 10 7.98 3.41 -25.07
C ALA A 10 6.59 4.04 -25.31
N GLU A 11 5.51 3.35 -24.93
CA GLU A 11 4.15 3.88 -25.02
C GLU A 11 3.92 5.03 -24.04
N ILE A 12 4.43 4.91 -22.81
CA ILE A 12 4.41 6.02 -21.84
C ILE A 12 5.16 7.25 -22.38
N VAL A 13 6.36 7.07 -22.94
CA VAL A 13 7.14 8.18 -23.51
C VAL A 13 6.41 8.80 -24.70
N ARG A 14 5.85 7.97 -25.59
CA ARG A 14 5.07 8.45 -26.73
C ARG A 14 3.83 9.23 -26.29
N ALA A 15 3.12 8.72 -25.30
CA ALA A 15 1.98 9.42 -24.71
C ALA A 15 2.43 10.75 -24.09
N ALA A 16 3.51 10.76 -23.30
CA ALA A 16 4.05 11.95 -22.64
C ALA A 16 4.39 13.10 -23.61
N ILE A 17 4.84 12.78 -24.83
CA ILE A 17 5.12 13.77 -25.88
C ILE A 17 3.83 14.47 -26.33
N HIS A 18 2.76 13.72 -26.54
CA HIS A 18 1.48 14.26 -27.03
C HIS A 18 0.54 14.71 -25.90
N PHE A 19 0.86 14.35 -24.66
CA PHE A 19 -0.01 14.55 -23.52
C PHE A 19 -0.09 16.03 -23.13
N ARG A 20 -1.32 16.55 -23.16
CA ARG A 20 -1.66 17.94 -22.84
C ARG A 20 -2.66 17.98 -21.70
N TRP A 21 -2.16 18.22 -20.49
CA TRP A 21 -2.99 18.35 -19.31
C TRP A 21 -3.32 19.81 -19.02
N THR A 22 -4.61 20.13 -18.98
CA THR A 22 -5.12 21.51 -18.78
C THR A 22 -5.77 21.72 -17.42
N ARG A 23 -5.92 20.66 -16.60
CA ARG A 23 -6.57 20.74 -15.28
C ARG A 23 -5.54 20.94 -14.16
N LYS A 24 -5.89 21.72 -13.15
CA LYS A 24 -5.00 21.98 -12.00
C LYS A 24 -5.17 20.87 -10.93
N GLY A 25 -4.07 20.38 -10.38
CA GLY A 25 -4.05 19.52 -9.19
C GLY A 25 -4.09 18.01 -9.45
N ALA A 26 -2.95 17.42 -9.85
CA ALA A 26 -2.76 15.98 -9.80
C ALA A 26 -1.90 15.63 -8.57
N LYS A 27 -2.41 14.74 -7.70
CA LYS A 27 -1.73 14.34 -6.45
C LYS A 27 -0.46 13.53 -6.70
N TRP A 28 -0.40 12.79 -7.80
CA TRP A 28 0.75 11.99 -8.18
C TRP A 28 1.29 12.50 -9.51
N THR A 29 2.58 12.80 -9.53
CA THR A 29 3.33 13.18 -10.73
C THR A 29 4.40 12.14 -11.03
N VAL A 30 4.85 12.13 -12.27
CA VAL A 30 5.91 11.26 -12.77
C VAL A 30 6.86 12.07 -13.62
N ILE A 31 8.15 11.80 -13.46
CA ILE A 31 9.22 12.43 -14.20
C ILE A 31 9.47 11.59 -15.46
N VAL A 32 9.21 12.17 -16.62
CA VAL A 32 9.50 11.55 -17.92
C VAL A 32 10.47 12.47 -18.67
N GLY A 33 11.75 12.10 -18.66
CA GLY A 33 12.82 12.97 -19.13
C GLY A 33 13.00 14.15 -18.17
N GLU A 34 12.81 15.38 -18.66
CA GLU A 34 12.90 16.61 -17.86
C GLU A 34 11.52 17.22 -17.54
N ARG A 35 10.43 16.48 -17.78
CA ARG A 35 9.05 16.96 -17.60
C ARG A 35 8.35 16.20 -16.48
N GLU A 36 7.75 16.95 -15.55
CA GLU A 36 6.82 16.42 -14.56
C GLU A 36 5.42 16.38 -15.15
N LEU A 37 4.84 15.18 -15.20
CA LEU A 37 3.51 14.93 -15.75
C LEU A 37 2.62 14.24 -14.71
N PRO A 38 1.29 14.43 -14.75
CA PRO A 38 0.39 13.75 -13.82
C PRO A 38 0.33 12.24 -14.11
N ALA A 39 0.61 11.42 -13.09
CA ALA A 39 0.77 9.98 -13.23
C ALA A 39 -0.47 9.28 -13.79
N ARG A 40 -1.63 9.46 -13.15
CA ARG A 40 -2.88 8.79 -13.54
C ARG A 40 -3.35 9.16 -14.95
N PRO A 41 -3.51 10.45 -15.31
CA PRO A 41 -3.89 10.84 -16.66
C PRO A 41 -2.93 10.34 -17.74
N LEU A 42 -1.61 10.32 -17.45
CA LEU A 42 -0.61 9.84 -18.40
C LEU A 42 -0.78 8.34 -18.68
N VAL A 43 -1.00 7.52 -17.63
CA VAL A 43 -1.23 6.08 -17.77
C VAL A 43 -2.53 5.80 -18.54
N LEU A 44 -3.60 6.55 -18.28
CA LEU A 44 -4.86 6.41 -19.01
C LEU A 44 -4.71 6.73 -20.49
N GLU A 45 -4.02 7.84 -20.83
CA GLU A 45 -3.74 8.22 -22.21
C GLU A 45 -2.91 7.16 -22.93
N ALA A 46 -1.86 6.66 -22.27
CA ALA A 46 -0.98 5.65 -22.84
C ALA A 46 -1.70 4.30 -23.04
N ALA A 47 -2.59 3.92 -22.12
CA ALA A 47 -3.40 2.71 -22.24
C ALA A 47 -4.53 2.84 -23.29
N GLY A 48 -4.82 4.07 -23.74
CA GLY A 48 -5.90 4.34 -24.70
C GLY A 48 -7.28 3.95 -24.15
N VAL A 49 -7.44 3.96 -22.82
CA VAL A 49 -8.67 3.57 -22.12
C VAL A 49 -9.54 4.80 -21.82
N PRO A 50 -10.87 4.67 -21.83
CA PRO A 50 -11.76 5.77 -21.50
C PRO A 50 -11.54 6.26 -20.05
N PRO A 51 -11.79 7.55 -19.75
CA PRO A 51 -11.52 8.17 -18.44
C PRO A 51 -12.35 7.61 -17.26
N ASN A 52 -13.26 6.66 -17.52
CA ASN A 52 -14.09 5.98 -16.52
C ASN A 52 -13.51 4.63 -16.06
N ASP A 53 -12.26 4.34 -16.39
CA ASP A 53 -11.57 3.11 -16.01
C ASP A 53 -11.33 3.03 -14.48
N PRO A 54 -11.44 1.85 -13.85
CA PRO A 54 -11.19 1.65 -12.42
C PRO A 54 -9.75 1.93 -11.97
N ILE A 55 -8.79 2.20 -12.87
CA ILE A 55 -7.41 2.51 -12.47
C ILE A 55 -7.36 3.70 -11.52
N ASN A 56 -6.93 3.42 -10.30
CA ASN A 56 -6.68 4.43 -9.28
C ASN A 56 -5.28 5.06 -9.47
N SER A 57 -5.01 6.16 -8.76
CA SER A 57 -3.72 6.86 -8.90
C SER A 57 -2.53 6.02 -8.44
N HIS A 58 -2.74 5.09 -7.51
CA HIS A 58 -1.70 4.21 -6.99
C HIS A 58 -1.34 3.10 -7.97
N GLN A 59 -2.33 2.50 -8.63
CA GLN A 59 -2.12 1.54 -9.71
C GLN A 59 -1.36 2.18 -10.88
N ALA A 60 -1.67 3.44 -11.19
CA ALA A 60 -0.89 4.18 -12.18
C ALA A 60 0.58 4.35 -11.75
N VAL A 61 0.82 4.65 -10.47
CA VAL A 61 2.17 4.78 -9.90
C VAL A 61 2.92 3.44 -9.92
N GLU A 62 2.28 2.34 -9.53
CA GLU A 62 2.84 0.98 -9.56
C GLU A 62 3.26 0.59 -10.99
N ILE A 63 2.41 0.85 -11.98
CA ILE A 63 2.74 0.62 -13.40
C ILE A 63 3.97 1.45 -13.81
N LEU A 64 4.02 2.72 -13.43
CA LEU A 64 5.13 3.61 -13.77
C LEU A 64 6.43 3.19 -13.07
N ARG A 65 6.38 2.80 -11.80
CA ARG A 65 7.54 2.29 -11.04
C ARG A 65 8.06 0.99 -11.62
N ARG A 66 7.17 0.05 -11.99
CA ARG A 66 7.53 -1.19 -12.67
C ARG A 66 8.21 -0.95 -14.02
N LEU A 67 7.84 0.14 -14.71
CA LEU A 67 8.47 0.56 -15.96
C LEU A 67 9.77 1.37 -15.78
N GLY A 68 10.18 1.61 -14.52
CA GLY A 68 11.41 2.32 -14.17
C GLY A 68 11.30 3.84 -14.23
N PHE A 69 10.10 4.41 -14.04
CA PHE A 69 9.92 5.85 -13.93
C PHE A 69 9.90 6.32 -12.48
N GLU A 70 10.43 7.52 -12.26
CA GLU A 70 10.39 8.19 -10.96
C GLU A 70 9.04 8.89 -10.76
N THR A 71 8.30 8.47 -9.74
CA THR A 71 7.02 9.06 -9.36
C THR A 71 7.17 9.90 -8.09
N ARG A 72 6.59 11.11 -8.08
CA ARG A 72 6.55 12.01 -6.93
C ARG A 72 5.13 12.25 -6.46
N TYR A 73 4.95 12.33 -5.15
CA TYR A 73 3.69 12.78 -4.56
C TYR A 73 3.72 14.30 -4.39
N ALA A 74 2.73 15.00 -4.96
CA ALA A 74 2.54 16.42 -4.74
C ALA A 74 1.95 16.63 -3.33
N LYS A 75 2.83 16.81 -2.34
CA LYS A 75 2.45 17.08 -0.95
C LYS A 75 1.79 18.46 -0.83
N ASP A 76 0.46 18.46 -0.78
CA ASP A 76 -0.30 19.41 0.04
C ASP A 76 -1.23 18.56 0.93
N GLN A 77 -0.82 18.45 2.21
CA GLN A 77 -1.49 17.88 3.40
C GLN A 77 -2.25 16.53 3.27
N GLY A 78 -1.71 15.49 3.93
CA GLY A 78 -2.39 14.22 4.16
C GLY A 78 -1.53 13.04 3.70
N GLU A 79 -0.79 12.49 4.65
CA GLU A 79 0.04 11.30 4.54
C GLU A 79 -0.71 10.14 3.88
N MET A 80 -0.10 9.54 2.86
CA MET A 80 -0.33 8.15 2.47
C MET A 80 0.86 7.73 1.61
N GLU A 81 1.85 7.14 2.29
CA GLU A 81 2.88 6.33 1.66
C GLU A 81 2.23 5.05 1.16
N ILE A 82 2.46 4.72 -0.10
CA ILE A 82 2.29 3.36 -0.59
C ILE A 82 3.69 2.82 -0.86
N GLU A 83 4.09 1.94 0.05
CA GLU A 83 5.15 0.97 -0.08
C GLU A 83 4.87 0.01 -1.24
N GLU A 84 5.93 -0.33 -1.97
CA GLU A 84 6.12 -1.65 -2.58
C GLU A 84 7.63 -1.92 -2.51
N LYS A 85 8.17 -3.00 -1.92
CA LYS A 85 7.66 -4.10 -1.12
C LYS A 85 8.90 -4.73 -0.46
N GLU A 86 9.02 -4.65 0.86
CA GLU A 86 9.77 -5.55 1.77
C GLU A 86 9.41 -5.10 3.22
N GLU A 87 9.22 -6.05 4.12
CA GLU A 87 8.50 -6.01 5.42
C GLU A 87 8.99 -4.97 6.47
N PRO A 88 8.28 -4.77 7.61
CA PRO A 88 6.89 -4.33 7.79
C PRO A 88 6.79 -2.96 8.52
N SER A 89 5.92 -2.08 8.02
CA SER A 89 5.08 -1.13 8.77
C SER A 89 5.52 -0.71 10.19
N GLU A 90 6.30 0.36 10.28
CA GLU A 90 6.28 1.27 11.43
C GLU A 90 5.69 2.61 10.99
N LYS A 91 4.36 2.70 11.07
CA LYS A 91 3.67 3.98 11.23
C LYS A 91 2.79 3.92 12.46
N GLU A 92 3.41 4.21 13.59
CA GLU A 92 2.96 5.19 14.60
C GLU A 92 1.45 5.52 14.61
N SER A 93 0.65 4.48 14.84
CA SER A 93 -0.50 4.54 15.73
C SER A 93 -0.13 3.59 16.84
N GLY A 94 0.13 4.07 18.06
CA GLY A 94 0.67 3.30 19.20
C GLY A 94 0.27 1.83 19.09
N SER A 95 1.22 1.03 18.61
CA SER A 95 0.90 -0.27 18.02
C SER A 95 0.27 -1.11 19.11
N ILE A 96 -0.72 -1.95 18.80
CA ILE A 96 -1.19 -2.97 19.76
C ILE A 96 0.02 -3.73 20.31
N LEU A 97 1.08 -3.85 19.51
CA LEU A 97 2.37 -4.39 19.91
C LEU A 97 3.11 -3.53 20.95
N GLU A 98 3.03 -2.20 20.90
CA GLU A 98 3.55 -1.31 21.95
C GLU A 98 2.77 -1.48 23.26
N MET A 99 1.44 -1.57 23.18
CA MET A 99 0.58 -1.78 24.35
C MET A 99 0.80 -3.19 24.96
N VAL A 100 0.89 -4.23 24.13
CA VAL A 100 1.24 -5.59 24.56
C VAL A 100 2.68 -5.65 25.08
N SER A 101 3.63 -4.93 24.47
CA SER A 101 5.02 -4.87 24.97
C SER A 101 5.11 -4.14 26.30
N ALA A 102 4.32 -3.10 26.54
CA ALA A 102 4.23 -2.45 27.84
C ALA A 102 3.71 -3.43 28.90
N VAL A 103 2.64 -4.16 28.60
CA VAL A 103 2.03 -5.14 29.53
C VAL A 103 2.96 -6.34 29.79
N THR A 104 3.58 -6.92 28.76
CA THR A 104 4.48 -8.07 28.92
C THR A 104 5.73 -7.74 29.74
N ARG A 105 6.16 -6.46 29.78
CA ARG A 105 7.26 -5.99 30.64
C ARG A 105 6.88 -5.90 32.11
N GLU A 106 5.61 -5.72 32.41
CA GLU A 106 5.09 -5.70 33.79
C GLU A 106 4.85 -7.11 34.36
N VAL A 107 4.83 -8.13 33.51
CA VAL A 107 4.62 -9.54 33.91
C VAL A 107 5.96 -10.27 34.06
N PRO A 108 6.32 -10.74 35.27
CA PRO A 108 7.56 -11.49 35.50
C PRO A 108 7.58 -12.84 34.77
N GLU A 109 8.77 -13.34 34.42
CA GLU A 109 8.97 -14.61 33.70
C GLU A 109 8.28 -15.82 34.36
N HIS A 110 8.19 -15.88 35.69
CA HIS A 110 7.55 -16.99 36.40
C HIS A 110 6.02 -17.07 36.23
N GLU A 111 5.37 -15.96 35.86
CA GLU A 111 3.93 -15.97 35.56
C GLU A 111 3.67 -16.55 34.16
N TRP A 112 4.66 -16.52 33.26
CA TRP A 112 4.57 -17.20 31.97
C TRP A 112 4.61 -18.72 32.11
N GLU A 113 5.20 -19.25 33.19
CA GLU A 113 5.19 -20.70 33.49
C GLU A 113 3.80 -21.22 33.89
N ARG A 114 2.90 -20.33 34.33
CA ARG A 114 1.49 -20.67 34.62
C ARG A 114 0.62 -20.72 33.37
N VAL A 115 1.14 -20.27 32.22
CA VAL A 115 0.41 -20.30 30.96
C VAL A 115 0.28 -21.75 30.48
N PRO A 116 -0.95 -22.25 30.28
CA PRO A 116 -1.14 -23.61 29.80
C PRO A 116 -0.59 -23.77 28.38
N ALA A 117 0.15 -24.86 28.13
CA ALA A 117 0.75 -25.14 26.83
C ALA A 117 -0.28 -25.26 25.68
N ASP A 118 -1.54 -25.53 26.01
CA ASP A 118 -2.65 -25.64 25.06
C ASP A 118 -3.38 -24.30 24.82
N LEU A 119 -2.91 -23.18 25.40
CA LEU A 119 -3.56 -21.86 25.27
C LEU A 119 -3.89 -21.52 23.81
N SER A 120 -2.94 -21.72 22.89
CA SER A 120 -3.12 -21.41 21.47
C SER A 120 -4.21 -22.24 20.80
N ARG A 121 -4.44 -23.46 21.31
CA ARG A 121 -5.42 -24.41 20.77
C ARG A 121 -6.78 -24.29 21.44
N ASN A 122 -6.84 -23.74 22.65
CA ASN A 122 -8.06 -23.66 23.44
C ASN A 122 -8.34 -22.28 24.03
N VAL A 123 -8.01 -21.23 23.28
CA VAL A 123 -8.24 -19.82 23.67
C VAL A 123 -9.67 -19.58 24.18
N ASP A 124 -10.67 -20.15 23.50
CA ASP A 124 -12.09 -19.97 23.85
C ASP A 124 -12.41 -20.49 25.27
N HIS A 125 -11.79 -21.60 25.67
CA HIS A 125 -11.95 -22.16 27.01
C HIS A 125 -11.42 -21.24 28.10
N TYR A 126 -10.28 -20.59 27.84
CA TYR A 126 -9.65 -19.70 28.81
C TYR A 126 -10.26 -18.30 28.83
N LEU A 127 -10.80 -17.83 27.70
CA LEU A 127 -11.46 -16.53 27.62
C LEU A 127 -12.94 -16.57 28.06
N TYR A 128 -13.64 -17.67 27.80
CA TYR A 128 -15.09 -17.75 28.00
C TYR A 128 -15.54 -18.90 28.93
N GLY A 129 -14.61 -19.73 29.42
CA GLY A 129 -14.92 -20.89 30.28
C GLY A 129 -15.63 -22.02 29.53
N SER A 130 -15.80 -21.91 28.22
CA SER A 130 -16.44 -22.92 27.37
C SER A 130 -15.58 -24.18 27.35
N LYS A 131 -16.13 -25.34 27.71
CA LYS A 131 -15.40 -26.60 27.53
C LYS A 131 -15.30 -26.88 26.03
N ARG A 132 -14.12 -26.80 25.41
CA ARG A 132 -13.93 -27.47 24.12
C ARG A 132 -14.01 -28.96 24.39
N THR A 133 -15.13 -29.55 24.02
CA THR A 133 -15.30 -30.99 23.89
C THR A 133 -14.37 -31.42 22.75
N ASP A 134 -13.34 -32.16 23.12
CA ASP A 134 -12.50 -32.96 22.23
C ASP A 134 -13.40 -33.83 21.34
N GLN A 135 -13.09 -33.92 20.05
CA GLN A 135 -13.65 -34.92 19.14
C GLN A 135 -12.56 -35.92 18.78
#